data_AF-A0A660N217-F1
#
_entry.id   AF-A0A660N217-F1
#
_cell.length_a   1.000
_cell.length_b   1.000
_cell.length_c   1.000
_cell.angle_alpha   90.00
_cell.angle_beta   90.00
_cell.angle_gamma   90.00
#
_symmetry.space_group_name_H-M   'P 1'
#
loop_
_entity.id
_entity.type
_entity.pdbx_description
1 polymer ?
#
loop_
_entity_poly.entity_id
_entity_poly.type
_entity_poly.pdbx_seq_one_letter_code
_entity_poly.pdbx_strand_id
1 'polypeptide(L)' 'DRARREAILRMKAEADALGADIVFNMKFETVSLDNVYAHQQGGAVGTVEVLAYGTAGKMQR' A
#
# COMPACT_ATOMS: atom_id res chain seq x y z
N ASP A 1 -3.44 6.11 -8.37
CA ASP A 1 -2.66 6.66 -7.24
C ASP A 1 -3.35 6.55 -5.87
N ARG A 2 -4.68 6.69 -5.76
CA ARG A 2 -5.42 6.58 -4.48
C ARG A 2 -5.04 5.33 -3.66
N ALA A 3 -5.09 4.14 -4.27
CA ALA A 3 -4.78 2.89 -3.57
C ALA A 3 -3.39 2.88 -2.92
N ARG A 4 -2.39 3.46 -3.59
CA ARG A 4 -1.02 3.59 -3.05
C ARG A 4 -0.96 4.52 -1.84
N ARG A 5 -1.67 5.66 -1.90
CA ARG A 5 -1.72 6.60 -0.76
C ARG A 5 -2.39 5.97 0.45
N GLU A 6 -3.51 5.29 0.24
CA GLU A 6 -4.24 4.57 1.30
C GLU A 6 -3.37 3.48 1.93
N ALA A 7 -2.66 2.68 1.13
CA ALA A 7 -1.75 1.64 1.64
C ALA A 7 -0.63 2.23 2.52
N ILE A 8 -0.02 3.35 2.09
CA ILE A 8 1.01 4.04 2.87
C ILE A 8 0.43 4.64 4.15
N LEU A 9 -0.77 5.22 4.10
CA LEU A 9 -1.43 5.78 5.28
C LEU A 9 -1.75 4.70 6.32
N ARG A 10 -2.23 3.53 5.89
CA ARG A 10 -2.47 2.39 6.79
C ARG A 10 -1.18 1.89 7.43
N MET A 11 -0.13 1.67 6.63
CA MET A 11 1.19 1.27 7.14
C MET A 11 1.76 2.29 8.16
N LYS A 12 1.58 3.59 7.90
CA LYS A 12 2.01 4.64 8.84
C LYS A 12 1.17 4.65 10.12
N ALA A 13 -0.14 4.45 10.03
CA ALA A 13 -1.01 4.33 11.20
C ALA A 13 -0.64 3.12 12.07
N GLU A 14 -0.26 2.00 11.44
CA GLU A 14 0.26 0.83 12.16
C GLU A 14 1.60 1.13 12.85
N ALA A 15 2.52 1.83 12.17
CA ALA A 15 3.79 2.24 12.78
C ALA A 15 3.60 3.23 13.95
N ASP A 16 2.68 4.18 13.81
CA ASP A 16 2.31 5.14 14.86
C ASP A 16 1.69 4.44 16.07
N ALA A 17 0.82 3.43 15.86
CA ALA A 17 0.27 2.60 16.92
C ALA A 17 1.34 1.78 17.68
N LEU A 18 2.48 1.48 17.03
CA LEU A 18 3.65 0.87 17.66
C LEU A 18 4.57 1.89 18.36
N GLY A 19 4.23 3.18 18.29
CA GLY A 19 5.03 4.29 18.83
C GLY A 19 6.33 4.50 18.06
N ALA A 20 6.40 4.14 16.78
CA ALA A 20 7.57 4.37 15.95
C ALA A 20 7.58 5.79 15.36
N ASP A 21 8.77 6.37 15.23
CA ASP A 21 8.96 7.71 14.67
C ASP A 21 9.23 7.67 13.15
N ILE A 22 9.63 6.50 12.65
CA ILE A 22 10.11 6.32 11.27
C ILE A 22 9.86 4.89 10.78
N VAL A 23 9.67 4.74 9.47
CA VAL A 23 9.64 3.46 8.76
C VAL A 23 10.82 3.39 7.80
N PHE A 24 11.73 2.46 8.02
CA PHE A 24 12.92 2.24 7.20
C PHE A 24 12.66 1.23 6.07
N ASN A 25 13.41 1.40 4.97
CA ASN A 25 13.39 0.50 3.81
C ASN A 25 11.97 0.23 3.30
N MET A 26 11.14 1.28 3.26
CA MET A 26 9.75 1.15 2.83
C MET A 26 9.67 0.81 1.34
N LYS A 27 8.80 -0.13 1.00
CA LYS A 27 8.47 -0.53 -0.37
C LYS A 27 6.97 -0.58 -0.53
N PHE A 28 6.50 -0.52 -1.78
CA PHE A 28 5.14 -0.88 -2.11
C PHE A 28 5.09 -1.64 -3.41
N GLU A 29 4.16 -2.59 -3.48
CA GLU A 29 3.93 -3.45 -4.64
C GLU A 29 2.50 -3.23 -5.13
N THR A 30 2.29 -3.33 -6.44
CA THR A 30 0.98 -3.13 -7.05
C THR A 30 0.67 -4.32 -7.96
N VAL A 31 -0.49 -4.92 -7.75
CA VAL A 31 -0.99 -6.04 -8.56
C VAL A 31 -2.33 -5.63 -9.15
N SER A 32 -2.50 -5.84 -10.46
CA SER A 32 -3.81 -5.73 -11.11
C SER A 32 -4.60 -6.99 -10.84
N LEU A 33 -5.79 -6.85 -10.26
CA LEU A 33 -6.73 -7.94 -9.99
C LEU A 33 -7.79 -8.06 -11.09
N ASP A 34 -7.45 -7.65 -12.31
CA ASP A 34 -8.36 -7.68 -13.44
C ASP A 34 -8.84 -9.12 -13.70
N ASN A 35 -10.14 -9.26 -13.93
CA ASN A 35 -10.76 -10.57 -14.09
C ASN A 35 -10.35 -11.15 -15.45
N VAL A 36 -9.57 -12.25 -15.44
CA VAL A 36 -9.04 -12.90 -16.65
C VAL A 36 -10.16 -13.36 -17.62
N TYR A 37 -11.38 -13.53 -17.13
CA TYR A 37 -12.55 -13.91 -17.93
C TYR A 37 -13.39 -12.73 -18.46
N ALA A 38 -13.12 -11.49 -18.03
CA ALA A 38 -13.93 -10.32 -18.38
C ALA A 38 -13.34 -9.55 -19.56
N HIS A 39 -13.03 -10.24 -20.66
CA HIS A 39 -12.35 -9.63 -21.81
C HIS A 39 -13.23 -8.75 -22.71
N GLN A 40 -14.49 -8.43 -22.36
CA GLN A 40 -15.45 -7.97 -23.38
C GLN A 40 -16.35 -6.77 -23.08
N GLN A 41 -16.26 -6.06 -21.95
CA GLN A 41 -17.13 -4.89 -21.76
C GLN A 41 -16.32 -3.67 -21.34
N GLY A 42 -16.14 -2.78 -22.33
CA GLY A 42 -15.38 -1.54 -22.21
C GLY A 42 -15.84 -0.70 -21.02
N GLY A 43 -14.86 -0.22 -20.25
CA GLY A 43 -15.07 0.77 -19.20
C GLY A 43 -14.80 0.32 -17.76
N ALA A 44 -14.41 -0.93 -17.51
CA ALA A 44 -14.05 -1.34 -16.16
C ALA A 44 -12.76 -0.64 -15.71
N VAL A 45 -12.87 0.29 -14.76
CA VAL A 45 -11.74 0.79 -13.96
C VAL A 45 -11.13 -0.43 -13.29
N GLY A 46 -9.95 -0.85 -13.76
CA GLY A 46 -9.28 -2.06 -13.28
C GLY A 46 -9.10 -2.03 -11.76
N THR A 47 -9.39 -3.15 -11.12
CA THR A 47 -9.21 -3.30 -9.67
C THR A 47 -7.72 -3.52 -9.41
N VAL A 48 -7.15 -2.74 -8.49
CA VAL A 48 -5.74 -2.88 -8.12
C VAL A 48 -5.61 -3.11 -6.62
N GLU A 49 -4.72 -4.02 -6.27
CA GLU A 49 -4.26 -4.22 -4.90
C GLU A 49 -2.90 -3.56 -4.73
N VAL A 50 -2.71 -2.87 -3.60
CA VAL A 50 -1.43 -2.24 -3.25
C VAL A 50 -1.04 -2.64 -1.85
N LEU A 51 0.13 -3.26 -1.71
CA LEU A 51 0.74 -3.62 -0.44
C LEU A 51 1.89 -2.64 -0.15
N ALA A 52 1.88 -1.98 1.00
CA ALA A 52 2.99 -1.13 1.46
C ALA A 52 3.57 -1.73 2.74
N TYR A 53 4.89 -1.82 2.84
CA TYR A 53 5.58 -2.45 3.96
C TYR A 53 6.97 -1.86 4.21
N GLY A 54 7.50 -2.05 5.42
CA GLY A 54 8.82 -1.60 5.85
C GLY A 54 9.08 -1.94 7.32
N THR A 55 10.17 -1.42 7.89
CA THR A 55 10.55 -1.67 9.29
C THR A 55 10.32 -0.43 10.14
N ALA A 56 9.39 -0.50 11.10
CA ALA A 56 9.13 0.58 12.05
C ALA A 56 10.25 0.70 13.10
N GLY A 57 10.66 1.92 13.45
CA GLY A 57 11.70 2.16 14.45
C GLY A 57 11.57 3.51 15.17
N LYS A 58 12.25 3.64 16.31
CA LYS A 58 12.41 4.90 17.05
C LYS A 58 13.74 5.57 16.70
N MET A 59 13.74 6.89 16.65
CA MET A 59 14.96 7.65 16.39
C MET A 59 15.48 8.24 17.70
N GLN A 60 16.62 7.72 18.19
CA GLN A 60 17.33 8.33 19.31
C GLN A 60 18.30 9.39 18.77
N ARG A 61 18.25 10.60 19.32
CA ARG A 61 19.18 11.70 19.00
C ARG A 61 20.44 11.60 19.82
#